data_AF-W4VPK4-F1
#
_entry.id   AF-W4VPK4-F1
#
_cell.length_a   1.000
_cell.length_b   1.000
_cell.length_c   1.000
_cell.angle_alpha   90.00
_cell.angle_beta   90.00
_cell.angle_gamma   90.00
#
_symmetry.space_group_name_H-M   'P 1'
#
loop_
_entity.id
_entity.type
_entity.pdbx_description
1 polymer ?
#
loop_
_entity_poly.entity_id
_entity_poly.type
_entity_poly.pdbx_seq_one_letter_code
_entity_poly.pdbx_strand_id
1 'polypeptide(L)'
;MGGEDTPLYLIGDFAFLIWDERQQKLFGARDFSGMRTLYYYNDAEHFAFCTAIKPLLQLPYIQNQLNETWLAEYLAIPEMIDTVDSSLSVIKNIKQLPPSHSITVTSDRTTVSPYSPLQLDKKIKFKKTEDYVEAFQEVYQEAVDARLRSIGPVGAQLSGGLDSGSVIGFASRTLKKENRPLNTYSYIPGEKFEDWTPSYMLANESDYIKTPLII
;
A
#
# COMPACT_ATOMS: atom_id res chain seq x y z
N MET A 1 16.91 6.07 -21.60
CA MET A 1 15.79 6.38 -20.70
C MET A 1 16.34 6.39 -19.29
N GLY A 2 16.12 7.47 -18.52
CA GLY A 2 16.73 7.64 -17.21
C GLY A 2 16.10 6.71 -16.17
N GLY A 3 16.82 6.40 -15.09
CA GLY A 3 16.29 5.58 -13.99
C GLY A 3 15.10 6.19 -13.24
N GLU A 4 14.79 7.48 -13.45
CA GLU A 4 13.71 8.19 -12.76
C GLU A 4 12.30 7.79 -13.24
N ASP A 5 12.19 7.26 -14.46
CA ASP A 5 10.92 6.73 -15.00
C ASP A 5 10.60 5.32 -14.48
N THR A 6 11.53 4.66 -13.77
CA THR A 6 11.38 3.29 -13.26
C THR A 6 10.05 3.05 -12.53
N PRO A 7 9.55 3.96 -11.66
CA PRO A 7 8.29 3.74 -10.94
C PRO A 7 7.07 3.54 -11.84
N LEU A 8 7.11 4.03 -13.09
CA LEU A 8 6.03 3.86 -14.08
C LEU A 8 5.88 2.41 -14.57
N TYR A 9 6.92 1.59 -14.38
CA TYR A 9 6.97 0.21 -14.85
C TYR A 9 6.86 -0.81 -13.71
N LEU A 10 6.76 -0.36 -12.46
CA LEU A 10 6.64 -1.23 -11.30
C LEU A 10 5.16 -1.46 -10.96
N ILE A 11 4.79 -2.74 -10.82
CA ILE A 11 3.45 -3.17 -10.39
C ILE A 11 3.55 -3.78 -9.00
N GLY A 12 2.68 -3.33 -8.11
CA GLY A 12 2.59 -3.81 -6.73
C GLY A 12 3.05 -2.79 -5.71
N ASP A 13 3.23 -3.26 -4.48
CA ASP A 13 3.51 -2.42 -3.33
C ASP A 13 5.03 -2.26 -3.17
N PHE A 14 5.54 -1.03 -3.26
CA PHE A 14 6.96 -0.74 -3.21
C PHE A 14 7.25 0.60 -2.55
N ALA A 15 8.41 0.65 -1.92
CA ALA A 15 9.06 1.87 -1.47
C ALA A 15 10.57 1.63 -1.53
N PHE A 16 11.29 2.47 -2.25
CA PHE A 16 12.74 2.28 -2.43
C PHE A 16 13.47 3.63 -2.53
N LEU A 17 14.76 3.60 -2.20
CA LEU A 17 15.73 4.63 -2.58
C LEU A 17 16.98 3.94 -3.14
N ILE A 18 17.56 4.52 -4.18
CA ILE A 18 18.75 4.04 -4.90
C ILE A 18 19.73 5.20 -4.98
N TRP A 19 20.97 4.94 -4.56
CA TRP A 19 22.07 5.90 -4.69
C TRP A 19 22.77 5.70 -6.04
N ASP A 20 22.83 6.76 -6.83
CA ASP A 20 23.67 6.84 -8.02
C ASP A 20 24.99 7.53 -7.64
N GLU A 21 26.04 6.74 -7.49
CA GLU A 21 27.38 7.22 -7.14
C GLU A 21 27.97 8.14 -8.22
N ARG A 22 27.66 7.92 -9.51
CA ARG A 22 28.23 8.73 -10.60
C ARG A 22 27.60 10.11 -10.62
N GLN A 23 26.31 10.20 -10.31
CA GLN A 23 25.56 11.46 -10.26
C GLN A 23 25.54 12.10 -8.86
N GLN A 24 26.06 11.41 -7.84
CA GLN A 24 25.94 11.81 -6.42
C GLN A 24 24.50 12.18 -6.07
N LYS A 25 23.57 11.29 -6.43
CA LYS A 25 22.13 11.53 -6.36
C LYS A 25 21.41 10.34 -5.77
N LEU A 26 20.55 10.58 -4.79
CA LEU A 26 19.62 9.59 -4.27
C LEU A 26 18.28 9.76 -4.97
N PHE A 27 17.75 8.68 -5.54
CA PHE A 27 16.42 8.68 -6.14
C PHE A 27 15.57 7.60 -5.49
N GLY A 28 14.34 7.93 -5.13
CA GLY A 28 13.39 6.97 -4.61
C GLY A 28 11.97 7.23 -5.06
N ALA A 29 11.12 6.25 -4.82
CA ALA A 29 9.70 6.36 -5.09
C ALA A 29 8.88 5.47 -4.15
N ARG A 30 7.61 5.85 -3.99
CA ARG A 30 6.60 5.11 -3.24
C ARG A 30 5.45 4.74 -4.17
N ASP A 31 4.91 3.54 -3.99
CA ASP A 31 3.86 2.98 -4.82
C ASP A 31 2.62 3.85 -4.95
N PHE A 32 1.80 3.49 -5.94
CA PHE A 32 0.61 4.21 -6.33
C PHE A 32 -0.37 4.47 -5.16
N SER A 33 -0.65 3.41 -4.39
CA SER A 33 -1.60 3.42 -3.27
C SER A 33 -0.97 3.89 -1.96
N GLY A 34 0.36 3.90 -1.87
CA GLY A 34 1.08 4.10 -0.62
C GLY A 34 0.91 2.95 0.36
N MET A 35 0.73 1.72 -0.11
CA MET A 35 0.56 0.54 0.76
C MET A 35 1.80 0.32 1.64
N ARG A 36 2.99 0.64 1.12
CA ARG A 36 4.22 0.76 1.92
C ARG A 36 4.44 2.20 2.30
N THR A 37 4.79 2.47 3.55
CA THR A 37 5.23 3.81 3.97
C THR A 37 6.69 4.03 3.59
N LEU A 38 7.05 5.29 3.36
CA LEU A 38 8.43 5.71 3.19
C LEU A 38 8.62 7.02 3.93
N TYR A 39 9.15 6.92 5.15
CA TYR A 39 9.47 8.08 5.98
C TYR A 39 10.85 8.61 5.63
N TYR A 40 11.01 9.92 5.69
CA TYR A 40 12.29 10.57 5.54
C TYR A 40 12.43 11.79 6.45
N TYR A 41 13.67 12.06 6.82
CA TYR A 41 14.11 13.25 7.54
C TYR A 41 15.13 13.95 6.66
N ASN A 42 15.05 15.27 6.59
CA ASN A 42 15.97 16.09 5.81
C ASN A 42 16.20 17.43 6.52
N ASP A 43 17.44 17.70 6.92
CA ASP A 43 17.91 19.01 7.38
C ASP A 43 19.06 19.52 6.49
N ALA A 44 19.88 20.44 7.00
CA ALA A 44 21.01 20.99 6.24
C ALA A 44 22.21 20.04 6.10
N GLU A 45 22.33 19.03 6.97
CA GLU A 45 23.51 18.17 7.10
C GLU A 45 23.19 16.68 6.89
N HIS A 46 21.93 16.29 7.11
CA HIS A 46 21.49 14.90 7.22
C HIS A 46 20.29 14.63 6.32
N PHE A 47 20.37 13.51 5.62
CA PHE A 47 19.22 12.87 5.00
C PHE A 47 19.12 11.43 5.53
N ALA A 48 17.96 11.06 6.06
CA ALA A 48 17.69 9.71 6.55
C ALA A 48 16.31 9.24 6.07
N PHE A 49 16.16 7.94 5.83
CA PHE A 49 14.89 7.37 5.38
C PHE A 49 14.68 5.98 5.95
N CYS A 50 13.43 5.58 6.08
CA CYS A 50 13.05 4.24 6.49
C CYS A 50 11.58 3.97 6.13
N THR A 51 11.22 2.71 5.87
CA THR A 51 9.81 2.29 5.71
C THR A 51 9.10 2.08 7.06
N ALA A 52 9.76 2.43 8.17
CA ALA A 52 9.21 2.42 9.52
C ALA A 52 9.74 3.63 10.29
N ILE A 53 8.92 4.23 11.14
CA ILE A 53 9.31 5.45 11.85
C ILE A 53 10.29 5.19 13.01
N LYS A 54 10.18 4.03 13.66
CA LYS A 54 10.94 3.70 14.88
C LYS A 54 12.47 3.77 14.70
N PRO A 55 13.08 3.23 13.61
CA PRO A 55 14.52 3.36 13.40
C PRO A 55 15.01 4.80 13.25
N LEU A 56 14.21 5.68 12.63
CA LEU A 56 14.58 7.10 12.48
C LEU A 56 14.66 7.80 13.84
N LEU A 57 13.77 7.46 14.77
CA LEU A 57 13.77 8.01 16.13
C LEU A 57 15.01 7.64 16.97
N GLN A 58 15.83 6.68 16.50
CA GLN A 58 17.08 6.31 17.17
C GLN A 58 18.27 7.19 16.74
N LEU A 59 18.10 8.03 15.72
CA LEU A 59 19.14 8.91 15.24
C LEU A 59 19.31 10.11 16.18
N PRO A 60 20.55 10.49 16.56
CA PRO A 60 20.79 11.49 17.62
C PRO A 60 20.34 12.91 17.24
N TYR A 61 20.21 13.19 15.95
CA TYR A 61 19.76 14.49 15.42
C TYR A 61 18.24 14.56 15.19
N ILE A 62 17.50 13.46 15.43
CA ILE A 62 16.04 13.44 15.30
C ILE A 62 15.41 13.50 16.68
N GLN A 63 14.65 14.56 16.93
CA GLN A 63 13.92 14.75 18.18
C GLN A 63 12.58 14.03 18.14
N ASN A 64 12.27 13.24 19.17
CA ASN A 64 10.98 12.59 19.34
C ASN A 64 9.91 13.58 19.86
N GLN A 65 9.51 14.51 19.00
CA GLN A 65 8.45 15.48 19.27
C GLN A 65 7.23 15.17 18.43
N LEU A 66 6.04 15.29 19.00
CA LEU A 66 4.79 15.12 18.26
C LEU A 66 4.57 16.29 17.29
N ASN A 67 3.99 15.97 16.13
CA ASN A 67 3.51 16.95 15.19
C ASN A 67 2.08 17.36 15.56
N GLU A 68 1.92 18.53 16.17
CA GLU A 68 0.63 19.04 16.64
C GLU A 68 -0.38 19.23 15.50
N THR A 69 0.07 19.64 14.31
CA THR A 69 -0.80 19.77 13.14
C THR A 69 -1.37 18.44 12.72
N TRP A 70 -0.50 17.43 12.59
CA TRP A 70 -0.93 16.06 12.27
C TRP A 70 -1.88 15.52 13.35
N LEU A 71 -1.58 15.76 14.63
CA LEU A 71 -2.43 15.29 15.74
C LEU A 71 -3.80 15.98 15.75
N ALA A 72 -3.85 17.28 15.49
CA ALA A 72 -5.10 18.03 15.41
C ALA A 72 -5.97 17.54 14.25
N GLU A 73 -5.37 17.31 13.06
CA GLU A 73 -6.07 16.77 11.90
C GLU A 73 -6.58 15.35 12.15
N TYR A 74 -5.74 14.48 12.70
CA TYR A 74 -6.10 13.11 13.05
C TYR A 74 -7.29 13.05 14.03
N LEU A 75 -7.36 13.97 15.00
CA LEU A 75 -8.47 14.03 15.96
C LEU A 75 -9.73 14.72 15.40
N ALA A 76 -9.57 15.63 14.45
CA ALA A 76 -10.67 16.43 13.90
C ALA A 76 -11.36 15.76 12.70
N ILE A 77 -10.69 14.84 12.00
CA ILE A 77 -11.21 14.17 10.81
C ILE A 77 -11.79 12.80 11.22
N PRO A 78 -13.12 12.62 11.20
CA PRO A 78 -13.77 11.39 11.66
C PRO A 78 -13.71 10.21 10.66
N GLU A 79 -12.81 10.25 9.67
CA GLU A 79 -12.78 9.32 8.52
C GLU A 79 -11.45 8.55 8.41
N MET A 80 -11.32 7.65 7.42
CA MET A 80 -10.12 6.83 7.14
C MET A 80 -8.91 7.63 6.60
N ILE A 81 -8.84 8.94 6.86
CA ILE A 81 -7.79 9.83 6.40
C ILE A 81 -7.10 10.42 7.63
N ASP A 82 -5.83 10.03 7.84
CA ASP A 82 -5.07 10.46 9.01
C ASP A 82 -4.75 11.97 9.01
N THR A 83 -4.62 12.58 7.83
CA THR A 83 -4.20 13.99 7.65
C THR A 83 -4.53 14.48 6.24
N VAL A 84 -4.81 15.77 6.07
CA VAL A 84 -5.05 16.40 4.76
C VAL A 84 -3.77 16.44 3.93
N ASP A 85 -2.64 16.72 4.57
CA ASP A 85 -1.33 16.68 3.93
C ASP A 85 -0.69 15.29 4.14
N SER A 86 -0.80 14.45 3.11
CA SER A 86 -0.21 13.11 3.08
C SER A 86 1.33 13.05 3.23
N SER A 87 2.01 14.20 3.28
CA SER A 87 3.44 14.27 3.60
C SER A 87 3.73 14.39 5.09
N LEU A 88 2.74 14.73 5.92
CA LEU A 88 2.91 14.83 7.36
C LEU A 88 2.99 13.44 8.01
N SER A 89 3.71 13.38 9.13
CA SER A 89 3.70 12.23 10.03
C SER A 89 3.46 12.68 11.47
N VAL A 90 3.19 11.69 12.34
CA VAL A 90 2.99 11.88 13.78
C VAL A 90 4.19 12.50 14.50
N ILE A 91 5.41 12.32 13.96
CA ILE A 91 6.63 12.90 14.53
C ILE A 91 7.02 14.15 13.75
N LYS A 92 7.25 15.24 14.48
CA LYS A 92 7.71 16.51 13.94
C LYS A 92 9.02 16.33 13.17
N ASN A 93 9.14 16.99 12.01
CA ASN A 93 10.28 16.94 11.09
C ASN A 93 10.54 15.60 10.39
N ILE A 94 9.85 14.51 10.74
CA ILE A 94 9.79 13.32 9.91
C ILE A 94 8.63 13.49 8.94
N LYS A 95 8.93 13.43 7.64
CA LYS A 95 7.95 13.48 6.57
C LYS A 95 7.72 12.08 6.02
N GLN A 96 6.57 11.89 5.37
CA GLN A 96 6.26 10.69 4.60
C GLN A 96 6.27 11.06 3.12
N LEU A 97 6.88 10.23 2.27
CA LEU A 97 6.74 10.43 0.83
C LEU A 97 5.28 10.14 0.46
N PRO A 98 4.53 11.04 -0.19
CA PRO A 98 3.15 10.78 -0.56
C PRO A 98 3.01 9.59 -1.53
N PRO A 99 1.83 8.94 -1.60
CA PRO A 99 1.55 7.93 -2.63
C PRO A 99 1.80 8.48 -4.04
N SER A 100 2.25 7.64 -4.98
CA SER A 100 2.55 8.04 -6.37
C SER A 100 3.60 9.15 -6.55
N HIS A 101 4.46 9.37 -5.55
CA HIS A 101 5.52 10.37 -5.60
C HIS A 101 6.91 9.75 -5.63
N SER A 102 7.84 10.47 -6.26
CA SER A 102 9.27 10.23 -6.20
C SER A 102 9.96 11.31 -5.37
N ILE A 103 11.12 10.97 -4.84
CA ILE A 103 12.02 11.87 -4.13
C ILE A 103 13.39 11.82 -4.78
N THR A 104 13.97 12.99 -5.02
CA THR A 104 15.34 13.15 -5.49
C THR A 104 16.11 14.00 -4.50
N VAL A 105 17.25 13.49 -4.04
CA VAL A 105 18.14 14.18 -3.11
C VAL A 105 19.50 14.35 -3.78
N THR A 106 19.96 15.59 -3.83
CA THR A 106 21.30 15.99 -4.26
C THR A 106 21.97 16.77 -3.12
N SER A 107 23.24 17.13 -3.28
CA SER A 107 23.98 17.89 -2.27
C SER A 107 23.35 19.26 -1.94
N ASP A 108 22.57 19.83 -2.87
CA ASP A 108 22.00 21.17 -2.78
C ASP A 108 20.50 21.19 -2.45
N ARG A 109 19.77 20.10 -2.74
CA ARG A 109 18.31 20.10 -2.63
C ARG A 109 17.70 18.71 -2.48
N THR A 110 16.51 18.71 -1.87
CA THR A 110 15.57 17.59 -1.90
C THR A 110 14.33 18.01 -2.67
N THR A 111 13.93 17.25 -3.67
CA THR A 111 12.75 17.50 -4.49
C THR A 111 11.82 16.30 -4.42
N VAL A 112 10.54 16.57 -4.14
CA VAL A 112 9.46 15.58 -4.16
C VAL A 112 8.53 15.93 -5.32
N SER A 113 8.15 14.95 -6.14
CA SER A 113 7.29 15.19 -7.30
C SER A 113 6.43 13.95 -7.61
N PRO A 114 5.17 14.13 -8.04
CA PRO A 114 4.36 13.02 -8.51
C PRO A 114 4.98 12.44 -9.78
N TYR A 115 5.12 11.12 -9.86
CA TYR A 115 5.57 10.46 -11.09
C TYR A 115 4.40 9.96 -11.95
N SER A 116 3.22 9.75 -11.35
CA SER A 116 2.03 9.23 -12.04
C SER A 116 0.78 10.02 -11.68
N PRO A 117 0.38 11.02 -12.50
CA PRO A 117 -0.95 11.58 -12.38
C PRO A 117 -1.96 10.55 -12.91
N LEU A 118 -2.95 10.16 -12.09
CA LEU A 118 -4.10 9.40 -12.55
C LEU A 118 -4.77 10.14 -13.70
N GLN A 119 -4.72 9.57 -14.90
CA GLN A 119 -5.41 10.11 -16.06
C GLN A 119 -6.88 9.66 -16.02
N LEU A 120 -7.70 10.34 -15.20
CA LEU A 120 -9.11 10.04 -15.02
C LEU A 120 -9.96 10.32 -16.29
N ASP A 121 -9.41 11.05 -17.25
CA ASP A 121 -10.13 11.51 -18.44
C ASP A 121 -10.17 10.45 -19.56
N LYS A 122 -9.35 9.41 -19.47
CA LYS A 122 -9.25 8.36 -20.50
C LYS A 122 -10.31 7.29 -20.28
N LYS A 123 -11.38 7.36 -21.07
CA LYS A 123 -12.39 6.30 -21.13
C LYS A 123 -11.96 5.19 -22.08
N ILE A 124 -11.83 3.97 -21.57
CA ILE A 124 -11.67 2.77 -22.39
C ILE A 124 -13.00 2.49 -23.08
N LYS A 125 -12.96 2.30 -24.41
CA LYS A 125 -14.14 1.99 -25.22
C LYS A 125 -13.88 0.79 -26.12
N PHE A 126 -14.31 -0.39 -25.69
CA PHE A 126 -14.38 -1.57 -26.55
C PHE A 126 -15.68 -1.61 -27.34
N LYS A 127 -15.67 -2.37 -28.44
CA LYS A 127 -16.82 -2.51 -29.34
C LYS A 127 -17.82 -3.53 -28.82
N LYS A 128 -17.36 -4.55 -28.10
CA LYS A 128 -18.18 -5.63 -27.54
C LYS A 128 -18.07 -5.66 -26.03
N THR A 129 -19.11 -6.17 -25.37
CA THR A 129 -19.13 -6.30 -23.91
C THR A 129 -18.13 -7.34 -23.42
N GLU A 130 -17.95 -8.42 -24.19
CA GLU A 130 -17.04 -9.52 -23.88
C GLU A 130 -15.59 -9.02 -23.78
N ASP A 131 -15.19 -8.09 -24.66
CA ASP A 131 -13.85 -7.48 -24.64
C ASP A 131 -13.56 -6.75 -23.31
N TYR A 132 -14.57 -6.16 -22.66
CA TYR A 132 -14.41 -5.55 -21.33
C TYR A 132 -14.18 -6.61 -20.25
N VAL A 133 -14.88 -7.74 -20.35
CA VAL A 133 -14.73 -8.85 -19.39
C VAL A 133 -13.33 -9.44 -19.51
N GLU A 134 -12.86 -9.70 -20.73
CA GLU A 134 -11.51 -10.21 -20.97
C GLU A 134 -10.45 -9.24 -20.45
N ALA A 135 -10.53 -7.95 -20.82
CA ALA A 135 -9.59 -6.94 -20.36
C ALA A 135 -9.58 -6.79 -18.82
N PHE A 136 -10.76 -6.86 -18.18
CA PHE A 136 -10.84 -6.85 -16.72
C PHE A 136 -10.17 -8.09 -16.11
N GLN A 137 -10.46 -9.27 -16.63
CA GLN A 137 -9.87 -10.51 -16.12
C GLN A 137 -8.35 -10.54 -16.27
N GLU A 138 -7.82 -10.00 -17.35
CA GLU A 138 -6.37 -9.85 -17.57
C GLU A 138 -5.73 -8.95 -16.51
N VAL A 139 -6.23 -7.72 -16.34
CA VAL A 139 -5.71 -6.76 -15.35
C VAL A 139 -5.89 -7.29 -13.93
N TYR A 140 -7.02 -7.93 -13.64
CA TYR A 140 -7.31 -8.50 -12.33
C TYR A 140 -6.38 -9.68 -12.01
N GLN A 141 -6.12 -10.57 -12.98
CA GLN A 141 -5.16 -11.66 -12.82
C GLN A 141 -3.75 -11.14 -12.57
N GLU A 142 -3.30 -10.13 -13.32
CA GLU A 142 -1.99 -9.50 -13.10
C GLU A 142 -1.87 -8.89 -11.70
N ALA A 143 -2.91 -8.18 -11.25
CA ALA A 143 -2.94 -7.58 -9.92
C ALA A 143 -2.88 -8.62 -8.79
N VAL A 144 -3.53 -9.78 -8.97
CA VAL A 144 -3.48 -10.93 -8.05
C VAL A 144 -2.11 -11.60 -8.10
N ASP A 145 -1.59 -11.91 -9.29
CA ASP A 145 -0.30 -12.58 -9.47
C ASP A 145 0.86 -11.77 -8.87
N ALA A 146 0.83 -10.44 -9.01
CA ALA A 146 1.80 -9.54 -8.39
C ALA A 146 1.86 -9.69 -6.85
N ARG A 147 0.78 -10.14 -6.21
CA ARG A 147 0.67 -10.34 -4.75
C ARG A 147 0.89 -11.78 -4.31
N LEU A 148 1.03 -12.73 -5.23
CA LEU A 148 1.34 -14.13 -4.93
C LEU A 148 2.85 -14.41 -4.79
N ARG A 149 3.69 -13.46 -5.21
CA ARG A 149 5.15 -13.55 -5.06
C ARG A 149 5.52 -13.41 -3.57
N SER A 150 5.69 -14.56 -2.92
CA SER A 150 6.02 -14.66 -1.50
C SER A 150 7.16 -15.65 -1.27
N ILE A 151 7.98 -15.40 -0.26
CA ILE A 151 9.04 -16.31 0.22
C ILE A 151 8.42 -17.49 1.01
N GLY A 152 7.19 -17.32 1.53
CA GLY A 152 6.49 -18.31 2.34
C GLY A 152 5.17 -18.81 1.72
N PRO A 153 4.40 -19.61 2.49
CA PRO A 153 3.05 -20.01 2.11
C PRO A 153 2.16 -18.79 1.87
N VAL A 154 1.24 -18.90 0.91
CA VAL A 154 0.24 -17.86 0.65
C VAL A 154 -1.00 -18.15 1.47
N GLY A 155 -1.46 -17.13 2.19
CA GLY A 155 -2.73 -17.10 2.88
C GLY A 155 -3.65 -16.05 2.26
N ALA A 156 -4.96 -16.28 2.30
CA ALA A 156 -5.97 -15.29 1.91
C ALA A 156 -7.04 -15.19 2.99
N GLN A 157 -7.51 -13.97 3.24
CA GLN A 157 -8.74 -13.76 4.00
C GLN A 157 -9.92 -14.05 3.09
N LEU A 158 -10.78 -14.99 3.48
CA LEU A 158 -12.00 -15.34 2.78
C LEU A 158 -13.18 -14.79 3.57
N SER A 159 -13.99 -14.01 2.88
CA SER A 159 -15.30 -13.57 3.36
C SER A 159 -16.42 -14.27 2.59
N GLY A 160 -17.66 -14.18 3.06
CA GLY A 160 -18.85 -14.60 2.32
C GLY A 160 -19.17 -13.69 1.12
N GLY A 161 -18.40 -12.61 0.93
CA GLY A 161 -18.56 -11.64 -0.15
C GLY A 161 -17.95 -12.09 -1.48
N LEU A 162 -18.44 -11.49 -2.57
CA LEU A 162 -17.97 -11.78 -3.93
C LEU A 162 -16.52 -11.30 -4.17
N ASP A 163 -16.05 -10.27 -3.46
CA ASP A 163 -14.74 -9.67 -3.68
C ASP A 163 -13.60 -10.62 -3.27
N SER A 164 -13.61 -11.11 -2.03
CA SER A 164 -12.59 -12.03 -1.52
C SER A 164 -12.64 -13.38 -2.26
N GLY A 165 -13.85 -13.87 -2.57
CA GLY A 165 -14.05 -15.06 -3.40
C GLY A 165 -13.46 -14.91 -4.80
N SER A 166 -13.57 -13.72 -5.39
CA SER A 166 -12.96 -13.40 -6.70
C SER A 166 -11.43 -13.42 -6.61
N VAL A 167 -10.83 -12.74 -5.62
CA VAL A 167 -9.37 -12.77 -5.41
C VAL A 167 -8.86 -14.20 -5.25
N ILE A 168 -9.52 -15.00 -4.41
CA ILE A 168 -9.17 -16.40 -4.14
C ILE A 168 -9.31 -17.27 -5.38
N GLY A 169 -10.37 -17.06 -6.17
CA GLY A 169 -10.60 -17.79 -7.42
C GLY A 169 -9.46 -17.58 -8.43
N PHE A 170 -8.99 -16.34 -8.60
CA PHE A 170 -7.86 -16.02 -9.47
C PHE A 170 -6.54 -16.51 -8.89
N ALA A 171 -6.32 -16.34 -7.58
CA ALA A 171 -5.11 -16.80 -6.91
C ALA A 171 -4.92 -18.31 -7.01
N SER A 172 -6.02 -19.07 -6.84
CA SER A 172 -6.02 -20.53 -6.91
C SER A 172 -5.58 -21.05 -8.28
N ARG A 173 -5.88 -20.33 -9.37
CA ARG A 173 -5.45 -20.74 -10.73
C ARG A 173 -3.94 -20.73 -10.85
N THR A 174 -3.29 -19.67 -10.40
CA THR A 174 -1.83 -19.50 -10.45
C THR A 174 -1.14 -20.47 -9.49
N LEU A 175 -1.58 -20.52 -8.24
CA LEU A 175 -0.97 -21.40 -7.23
C LEU A 175 -1.12 -22.89 -7.59
N LYS A 176 -2.25 -23.30 -8.20
CA LYS A 176 -2.42 -24.67 -8.70
C LYS A 176 -1.43 -25.04 -9.80
N LYS A 177 -1.12 -24.10 -10.71
CA LYS A 177 -0.07 -24.32 -11.75
C LYS A 177 1.31 -24.48 -11.13
N GLU A 178 1.58 -23.80 -10.03
CA GLU A 178 2.83 -23.87 -9.27
C GLU A 178 2.88 -25.03 -8.26
N ASN A 179 1.82 -25.84 -8.17
CA ASN A 179 1.65 -26.90 -7.17
C ASN A 179 1.80 -26.40 -5.72
N ARG A 180 1.33 -25.19 -5.45
CA ARG A 180 1.34 -24.56 -4.12
C ARG A 180 -0.09 -24.53 -3.55
N PRO A 181 -0.29 -24.86 -2.25
CA PRO A 181 -1.60 -24.74 -1.62
C PRO A 181 -1.94 -23.27 -1.33
N LEU A 182 -3.24 -22.95 -1.32
CA LEU A 182 -3.79 -21.70 -0.82
C LEU A 182 -4.53 -21.94 0.49
N ASN A 183 -4.05 -21.35 1.57
CA ASN A 183 -4.74 -21.42 2.86
C ASN A 183 -5.69 -20.23 3.00
N THR A 184 -6.96 -20.49 3.32
CA THR A 184 -7.96 -19.44 3.52
C THR A 184 -8.33 -19.31 4.98
N TYR A 185 -8.49 -18.09 5.46
CA TYR A 185 -8.84 -17.76 6.84
C TYR A 185 -10.07 -16.86 6.86
N SER A 186 -11.02 -17.16 7.74
CA SER A 186 -12.23 -16.35 7.92
C SER A 186 -12.36 -15.98 9.40
N TYR A 187 -12.83 -14.77 9.67
CA TYR A 187 -13.07 -14.30 11.03
C TYR A 187 -14.53 -14.55 11.40
N ILE A 188 -14.76 -15.14 12.57
CA ILE A 188 -16.10 -15.32 13.13
C ILE A 188 -16.16 -14.56 14.46
N PRO A 189 -17.12 -13.64 14.62
CA PRO A 189 -17.35 -13.03 15.92
C PRO A 189 -17.70 -14.08 16.98
N GLY A 190 -17.19 -13.93 18.20
CA GLY A 190 -17.57 -14.81 19.31
C GLY A 190 -19.07 -14.70 19.66
N GLU A 191 -19.64 -15.73 20.29
CA GLU A 191 -21.08 -15.81 20.60
C GLU A 191 -21.63 -14.62 21.42
N LYS A 192 -20.78 -13.90 22.14
CA LYS A 192 -21.12 -12.72 22.95
C LYS A 192 -20.72 -11.39 22.30
N PHE A 193 -20.32 -11.41 21.04
CA PHE A 193 -19.96 -10.18 20.33
C PHE A 193 -21.22 -9.39 20.02
N GLU A 194 -21.39 -8.27 20.72
CA GLU A 194 -22.33 -7.24 20.31
C GLU A 194 -21.66 -6.40 19.22
N ASP A 195 -22.16 -6.55 18.00
CA ASP A 195 -21.68 -5.79 16.85
C ASP A 195 -22.08 -4.32 17.00
N TRP A 196 -21.11 -3.51 17.40
CA TRP A 196 -21.24 -2.06 17.51
C TRP A 196 -20.91 -1.36 16.18
N THR A 197 -20.53 -2.12 15.14
CA THR A 197 -20.26 -1.58 13.82
C THR A 197 -21.55 -1.48 13.00
N PRO A 198 -21.67 -0.48 12.12
CA PRO A 198 -22.81 -0.38 11.23
C PRO A 198 -22.95 -1.64 10.35
N SER A 199 -24.18 -2.07 10.07
CA SER A 199 -24.51 -3.32 9.36
C SER A 199 -23.94 -3.47 7.94
N TYR A 200 -23.31 -2.42 7.39
CA TYR A 200 -22.62 -2.43 6.11
C TYR A 200 -21.10 -2.66 6.22
N MET A 201 -20.52 -2.69 7.44
CA MET A 201 -19.08 -2.82 7.64
C MET A 201 -18.60 -4.26 7.82
N LEU A 202 -19.37 -5.11 8.49
CA LEU A 202 -18.99 -6.50 8.77
C LEU A 202 -20.16 -7.44 8.52
N ALA A 203 -19.94 -8.45 7.67
CA ALA A 203 -20.91 -9.52 7.44
C ALA A 203 -20.70 -10.63 8.47
N ASN A 204 -21.78 -11.15 9.07
CA ASN A 204 -21.72 -12.35 9.89
C ASN A 204 -21.65 -13.59 8.98
N GLU A 205 -20.54 -14.33 9.07
CA GLU A 205 -20.22 -15.45 8.17
C GLU A 205 -20.38 -16.82 8.83
N SER A 206 -20.93 -16.86 10.05
CA SER A 206 -21.03 -18.08 10.87
C SER A 206 -21.68 -19.25 10.13
N ASP A 207 -22.68 -19.00 9.29
CA ASP A 207 -23.41 -20.03 8.55
C ASP A 207 -22.61 -20.70 7.43
N TYR A 208 -21.50 -20.08 6.98
CA TYR A 208 -20.70 -20.55 5.84
C TYR A 208 -19.42 -21.29 6.23
N ILE A 209 -19.08 -21.34 7.53
CA ILE A 209 -17.79 -21.86 8.00
C ILE A 209 -17.96 -23.21 8.70
N LYS A 210 -17.33 -24.26 8.14
CA LYS A 210 -17.40 -25.64 8.67
C LYS A 210 -16.46 -25.90 9.85
N THR A 211 -15.41 -25.09 10.03
CA THR A 211 -14.46 -25.23 11.14
C THR A 211 -13.86 -23.85 11.45
N PRO A 212 -14.16 -23.23 12.60
CA PRO A 212 -13.60 -21.94 12.95
C PRO A 212 -12.12 -22.09 13.33
N LEU A 213 -11.29 -21.16 12.85
CA LEU A 213 -10.02 -20.85 13.49
C LEU A 213 -10.32 -19.75 14.51
N ILE A 214 -10.43 -20.13 15.78
CA ILE A 214 -10.55 -19.18 16.88
C ILE A 214 -9.15 -18.60 17.07
N ILE A 215 -8.96 -17.33 16.72
CA ILE A 215 -7.75 -16.55 17.04
C ILE A 215 -7.98 -15.87 18.38
#